data_AF-A0A2V7U1L4-F1
#
_entry.id   AF-A0A2V7U1L4-F1
#
_cell.length_a   1.000
_cell.length_b   1.000
_cell.length_c   1.000
_cell.angle_alpha   90.00
_cell.angle_beta   90.00
_cell.angle_gamma   90.00
#
_symmetry.space_group_name_H-M   'P 1'
#
loop_
_entity.id
_entity.type
_entity.pdbx_description
1 polymer ?
#
loop_
_entity_poly.entity_id
_entity_poly.type
_entity_poly.pdbx_seq_one_letter_code
_entity_poly.pdbx_strand_id
1 'polypeptide(L)'
;EWKWMGSPVWSHDGIVAVGNAHKDKVKLTFSHGASLPDPDKLFNTGLEGNAWRAIDFFEGDKIDARALRNLVRAAVDYNQIKLKRKAHAGARAKIHKRKK
;
A
#
# COMPACT_ATOMS: atom_id res chain seq x y z
N GLU A 1 -9.32 9.89 -2.19
CA GLU A 1 -9.03 10.98 -3.16
C GLU A 1 -9.09 10.42 -4.58
N TRP A 2 -9.12 11.26 -5.61
CA TRP A 2 -9.00 10.83 -7.02
C TRP A 2 -7.74 11.47 -7.61
N LYS A 3 -6.85 10.68 -8.23
CA LYS A 3 -5.58 11.14 -8.82
C LYS A 3 -5.33 10.44 -10.15
N TRP A 4 -4.37 10.92 -10.93
CA TRP A 4 -3.88 10.29 -12.17
C TRP A 4 -5.01 9.85 -13.13
N MET A 5 -5.61 10.83 -13.80
CA MET A 5 -6.64 10.60 -14.82
C MET A 5 -7.87 9.84 -14.27
N GLY A 6 -8.29 10.16 -13.05
CA GLY A 6 -9.52 9.61 -12.47
C GLY A 6 -9.38 8.23 -11.82
N SER A 7 -8.20 7.90 -11.30
CA SER A 7 -8.00 6.70 -10.47
C SER A 7 -8.33 6.98 -9.01
N PRO A 8 -9.17 6.17 -8.34
CA PRO A 8 -9.38 6.30 -6.90
C PRO A 8 -8.10 5.94 -6.14
N VAL A 9 -7.78 6.77 -5.14
CA VAL A 9 -6.63 6.60 -4.25
C VAL A 9 -7.10 6.62 -2.80
N TRP A 10 -6.68 5.61 -2.04
CA TRP A 10 -6.87 5.52 -0.60
C TRP A 10 -5.55 5.76 0.12
N SER A 11 -5.58 6.62 1.13
CA SER A 11 -4.40 7.05 1.87
C SER A 11 -4.72 7.15 3.37
N HIS A 12 -3.71 6.79 4.18
CA HIS A 12 -3.67 6.97 5.62
C HIS A 12 -2.18 6.93 6.03
N ASP A 13 -1.66 8.08 6.48
CA ASP A 13 -0.23 8.31 6.77
C ASP A 13 0.74 7.88 5.65
N GLY A 14 0.25 7.97 4.42
CA GLY A 14 0.86 7.46 3.21
C GLY A 14 -0.20 6.88 2.27
N ILE A 15 0.17 6.59 1.02
CA ILE A 15 -0.74 5.88 0.10
C ILE A 15 -0.88 4.43 0.59
N VAL A 16 -2.11 3.97 0.70
CA VAL A 16 -2.43 2.58 1.02
C VAL A 16 -2.58 1.80 -0.28
N ALA A 17 -3.54 2.23 -1.11
CA ALA A 17 -3.83 1.56 -2.37
C ALA A 17 -4.36 2.52 -3.44
N VAL A 18 -4.24 2.08 -4.69
CA VAL A 18 -4.69 2.77 -5.90
C VAL A 18 -5.55 1.79 -6.69
N GLY A 19 -6.77 2.21 -7.05
CA GLY A 19 -7.65 1.43 -7.92
C GLY A 19 -7.52 1.90 -9.36
N ASN A 20 -7.42 0.97 -10.30
CA ASN A 20 -7.44 1.25 -11.73
C ASN A 20 -8.47 0.34 -12.39
N ALA A 21 -9.47 0.95 -13.01
CA ALA A 21 -10.43 0.21 -13.84
C ALA A 21 -9.84 0.03 -15.24
N HIS A 22 -9.77 -1.23 -15.68
CA HIS A 22 -9.39 -1.62 -17.04
C HIS A 22 -10.62 -2.25 -17.73
N LYS A 23 -10.49 -2.57 -19.02
CA LYS A 23 -11.59 -3.12 -19.82
C LYS A 23 -12.13 -4.45 -19.25
N ASP A 24 -11.24 -5.26 -18.69
CA ASP A 24 -11.46 -6.66 -18.31
C ASP A 24 -11.30 -6.90 -16.80
N LYS A 25 -10.78 -5.93 -16.06
CA LYS A 25 -10.42 -6.10 -14.65
C LYS A 25 -10.40 -4.79 -13.87
N VAL A 26 -10.50 -4.91 -12.56
CA VAL A 26 -10.17 -3.85 -11.62
C VAL A 26 -8.87 -4.21 -10.92
N LYS A 27 -7.85 -3.38 -11.09
CA LYS A 27 -6.54 -3.54 -10.46
C LYS A 27 -6.45 -2.70 -9.20
N LEU A 28 -6.17 -3.34 -8.06
CA LEU A 28 -5.92 -2.67 -6.79
C LEU A 28 -4.43 -2.81 -6.41
N THR A 29 -3.69 -1.73 -6.56
CA THR A 29 -2.23 -1.70 -6.32
C THR A 29 -1.90 -1.13 -4.95
N PHE A 30 -1.13 -1.86 -4.15
CA PHE A 30 -0.65 -1.41 -2.84
C PHE A 30 0.79 -0.87 -2.94
N SER A 31 1.00 0.39 -2.53
CA SER A 31 2.28 1.10 -2.68
C SER A 31 3.43 0.51 -1.87
N HIS A 32 3.12 -0.31 -0.87
CA HIS A 32 4.10 -1.05 -0.08
C HIS A 32 3.79 -2.55 -0.03
N GLY A 33 3.08 -3.04 -1.05
CA GLY A 33 2.60 -4.42 -1.12
C GLY A 33 3.67 -5.46 -0.82
N ALA A 34 4.91 -5.30 -1.32
CA ALA A 34 6.00 -6.26 -1.09
C ALA A 34 6.40 -6.42 0.40
N SER A 35 6.09 -5.42 1.25
CA SER A 35 6.39 -5.45 2.69
C SER A 35 5.19 -5.87 3.55
N LEU A 36 4.02 -6.11 2.95
CA LEU A 36 2.81 -6.48 3.69
C LEU A 36 2.71 -7.99 3.87
N PRO A 37 2.29 -8.49 5.05
CA PRO A 37 1.89 -9.89 5.18
C PRO A 37 0.67 -10.17 4.31
N ASP A 38 0.71 -11.28 3.57
CA ASP A 38 -0.38 -11.74 2.71
C ASP A 38 -0.62 -13.25 2.90
N PRO A 39 -1.13 -13.67 4.08
CA PRO A 39 -1.31 -15.08 4.40
C PRO A 39 -2.37 -15.77 3.53
N ASP A 40 -3.36 -15.00 3.09
CA ASP A 40 -4.46 -15.44 2.23
C ASP A 40 -4.09 -15.40 0.73
N LYS A 41 -2.86 -14.97 0.40
CA LYS A 41 -2.28 -14.93 -0.95
C LYS A 41 -3.15 -14.17 -1.96
N LEU A 42 -3.64 -13.00 -1.57
CA LEU A 42 -4.47 -12.16 -2.43
C LEU A 42 -3.67 -11.52 -3.58
N PHE A 43 -2.39 -11.22 -3.38
CA PHE A 43 -1.58 -10.61 -4.43
C PHE A 43 -1.35 -11.60 -5.58
N ASN A 44 -1.78 -11.23 -6.78
CA ASN A 44 -1.66 -12.04 -7.99
C ASN A 44 -0.88 -11.35 -9.13
N THR A 45 -0.59 -10.06 -9.00
CA THR A 45 0.14 -9.25 -9.99
C THR A 45 1.24 -8.41 -9.31
N GLY A 46 2.32 -8.13 -10.04
CA GLY A 46 3.41 -7.27 -9.56
C GLY A 46 4.29 -7.93 -8.50
N LEU A 47 4.38 -9.25 -8.51
CA LEU A 47 5.12 -10.04 -7.51
C LEU A 47 6.64 -9.87 -7.60
N GLU A 48 7.16 -9.47 -8.77
CA GLU A 48 8.58 -9.19 -8.99
C GLU A 48 8.99 -7.78 -8.59
N GLY A 49 8.04 -6.93 -8.20
CA GLY A 49 8.29 -5.55 -7.79
C GLY A 49 8.87 -5.44 -6.39
N ASN A 50 9.95 -4.68 -6.23
CA ASN A 50 10.62 -4.47 -4.92
C ASN A 50 9.81 -3.66 -3.88
N ALA A 51 8.67 -3.09 -4.27
CA ALA A 51 7.88 -2.25 -3.37
C ALA A 51 6.37 -2.46 -3.52
N TRP A 52 5.89 -2.60 -4.76
CA TRP A 52 4.46 -2.62 -5.06
C TRP A 52 4.00 -4.04 -5.36
N ARG A 53 2.81 -4.40 -4.90
CA ARG A 53 2.08 -5.60 -5.32
C ARG A 53 0.63 -5.22 -5.59
N ALA A 54 -0.05 -5.97 -6.45
CA ALA A 54 -1.44 -5.69 -6.80
C ALA A 54 -2.32 -6.93 -6.81
N ILE A 55 -3.62 -6.67 -6.72
CA ILE A 55 -4.68 -7.64 -6.90
C ILE A 55 -5.44 -7.22 -8.16
N ASP A 56 -5.40 -8.06 -9.18
CA ASP A 56 -6.28 -7.94 -10.34
C ASP A 56 -7.56 -8.73 -10.04
N PHE A 57 -8.70 -8.04 -9.98
CA PHE A 57 -10.03 -8.63 -9.85
C PHE A 57 -10.69 -8.69 -11.23
N PHE A 58 -11.17 -9.86 -11.62
CA PHE A 58 -11.87 -10.10 -12.87
C PHE A 58 -13.38 -10.21 -12.64
N GLU A 59 -14.15 -10.07 -13.72
CA GLU A 59 -15.59 -10.28 -13.66
C GLU A 59 -15.92 -11.69 -13.17
N GLY A 60 -16.82 -11.80 -12.19
CA GLY A 60 -17.21 -13.08 -11.58
C GLY A 60 -16.31 -13.53 -10.41
N ASP A 61 -15.21 -12.83 -10.13
CA ASP A 61 -14.37 -13.15 -8.98
C ASP A 61 -15.12 -12.97 -7.66
N LYS A 62 -14.92 -13.92 -6.75
CA LYS A 62 -15.38 -13.79 -5.36
C LYS A 62 -14.36 -12.97 -4.58
N ILE A 63 -14.80 -11.85 -4.03
CA ILE A 63 -13.97 -11.01 -3.17
C ILE A 63 -13.98 -11.58 -1.75
N ASP A 64 -12.82 -12.03 -1.27
CA ASP A 64 -12.64 -12.30 0.16
C ASP A 64 -12.54 -10.99 0.94
N ALA A 65 -13.69 -10.52 1.44
CA ALA A 65 -13.79 -9.27 2.18
C ALA A 65 -12.98 -9.27 3.49
N ARG A 66 -12.82 -10.44 4.14
CA ARG A 66 -12.07 -10.54 5.40
C ARG A 66 -10.58 -10.40 5.13
N ALA A 67 -10.07 -11.15 4.15
CA ALA A 67 -8.68 -11.10 3.76
C ALA A 67 -8.30 -9.70 3.23
N LEU A 68 -9.13 -9.11 2.37
CA LEU A 68 -8.88 -7.78 1.81
C LEU A 68 -8.85 -6.71 2.92
N ARG A 69 -9.78 -6.77 3.89
CA ARG A 69 -9.77 -5.87 5.04
C ARG A 69 -8.49 -6.01 5.87
N ASN A 70 -8.03 -7.23 6.11
CA ASN A 70 -6.79 -7.48 6.86
C ASN A 70 -5.57 -6.91 6.12
N LEU A 71 -5.53 -7.08 4.80
CA LEU A 71 -4.45 -6.52 3.97
C LEU A 71 -4.43 -4.99 4.01
N VAL A 72 -5.60 -4.34 3.94
CA VAL A 72 -5.72 -2.88 4.11
C VAL A 72 -5.23 -2.42 5.49
N ARG A 73 -5.60 -3.13 6.56
CA ARG A 73 -5.11 -2.81 7.91
C ARG A 73 -3.59 -2.93 8.01
N ALA A 74 -3.02 -4.01 7.48
CA ALA A 74 -1.57 -4.19 7.46
C ALA A 74 -0.85 -3.07 6.69
N ALA A 75 -1.43 -2.60 5.58
CA ALA A 75 -0.90 -1.45 4.84
C ALA A 75 -0.91 -0.15 5.65
N VAL A 76 -2.00 0.09 6.39
CA VAL A 76 -2.12 1.24 7.29
C VAL A 76 -1.07 1.17 8.40
N ASP A 77 -0.94 0.03 9.07
CA ASP A 77 0.04 -0.16 10.15
C ASP A 77 1.47 0.04 9.65
N TYR A 78 1.79 -0.47 8.45
CA TYR A 78 3.08 -0.28 7.82
C TYR A 78 3.40 1.21 7.60
N ASN A 79 2.44 1.99 7.09
CA ASN A 79 2.59 3.44 6.89
C ASN A 79 2.87 4.15 8.21
N GLN A 80 2.12 3.83 9.27
CA GLN A 80 2.31 4.42 10.60
C GLN A 80 3.70 4.13 11.18
N ILE A 81 4.16 2.88 11.09
CA ILE A 81 5.49 2.47 11.56
C ILE A 81 6.57 3.24 10.79
N LYS A 82 6.42 3.36 9.47
CA LYS A 82 7.36 4.09 8.63
C LYS A 82 7.40 5.58 8.95
N LEU A 83 6.25 6.20 9.21
CA LEU A 83 6.16 7.60 9.63
C LEU A 83 6.91 7.83 10.96
N LYS A 84 6.66 6.97 11.95
CA LYS A 84 7.38 7.02 13.24
C LYS A 84 8.88 6.90 13.05
N ARG A 85 9.35 5.92 12.25
CA ARG A 85 10.78 5.75 11.94
C ARG A 85 11.39 6.99 11.29
N LYS A 86 10.69 7.62 10.35
CA LYS A 86 11.13 8.87 9.72
C LYS A 86 11.24 10.01 10.73
N ALA A 87 10.28 10.16 11.64
CA ALA A 87 10.33 11.18 12.69
C ALA A 87 11.54 11.00 13.61
N HIS A 88 11.81 9.76 14.05
CA HIS A 88 12.99 9.45 14.87
C HIS A 88 14.31 9.74 14.13
N ALA A 89 14.41 9.38 12.85
CA ALA A 89 15.59 9.67 12.04
C ALA A 89 15.82 11.18 11.89
N GLY A 90 14.75 11.95 11.64
CA GLY A 90 14.79 13.41 11.55
C GLY A 90 15.25 14.08 12.84
N ALA A 91 14.79 13.59 14.00
CA ALA A 91 15.24 14.08 15.31
C ALA A 91 16.74 13.82 15.53
N ARG A 92 17.23 12.61 15.22
CA ARG A 92 18.65 12.23 15.36
C ARG A 92 19.57 13.08 14.45
N ALA A 93 19.12 13.38 13.24
CA ALA A 93 19.86 14.22 12.29
C ALA A 93 19.95 15.69 12.75
N LYS A 94 18.87 16.24 13.32
CA LYS A 94 18.86 17.61 13.88
C LYS A 94 19.81 17.75 15.07
N ILE A 95 19.90 16.74 15.94
CA ILE A 95 20.83 16.72 17.08
C ILE A 95 22.30 16.75 16.60
N HIS A 96 22.64 16.01 15.54
CA HIS A 96 24.01 15.99 15.00
C HIS A 96 24.42 17.33 14.37
N LYS A 97 23.49 18.05 13.71
CA LYS A 97 23.79 19.37 13.14
C LYS A 97 24.01 20.47 14.19
N ARG A 98 23.41 20.35 15.37
CA ARG A 98 23.48 21.38 16.43
C ARG A 98 24.73 21.25 17.33
N LYS A 99 25.47 20.14 17.22
CA LYS A 99 26.72 19.88 17.96
C LYS A 99 27.98 20.17 17.13
N LYS A 100 27.83 20.78 15.95
CA LYS A 100 28.90 21.15 15.04
C LYS A 100 28.82 22.66 14.78
#